data_AF-A0A517VWM6-F1
#
_entry.id   AF-A0A517VWM6-F1
#
_cell.length_a   1.000
_cell.length_b   1.000
_cell.length_c   1.000
_cell.angle_alpha   90.00
_cell.angle_beta   90.00
_cell.angle_gamma   90.00
#
_symmetry.space_group_name_H-M   'P 1'
#
loop_
_entity.id
_entity.type
_entity.pdbx_description
1 polymer ?
#
loop_
_entity_poly.entity_id
_entity_poly.type
_entity_poly.pdbx_seq_one_letter_code
_entity_poly.pdbx_strand_id
1 'polypeptide(L)'
;MAKKVRKKTKAELADPAFRKRATTQSKVLTLSYSECDKLAKSRHQYILDVAASEWINRFESIDDDAAFEKECRKWDKLRREFVKSVSKPLDIHCFTCNYDASNGMKPLIQLGKHPSCDAGTALRLFWVYEPVFYYSQYATISECAYEEDQDAMRLLKAIERRFKKSNFKTHKIYFDPKPWLEACEVDLESLRLPDSMLVSVP
;
A
#
# COMPACT_ATOMS: atom_id res chain seq x y z
N MET A 1 19.14 -17.83 1.40
CA MET A 1 18.40 -18.16 0.15
C MET A 1 16.94 -17.82 0.38
N ALA A 2 16.39 -16.82 -0.31
CA ALA A 2 14.97 -16.47 -0.19
C ALA A 2 14.10 -17.67 -0.61
N LYS A 3 13.12 -18.03 0.22
CA LYS A 3 12.22 -19.15 -0.08
C LYS A 3 11.35 -18.69 -1.26
N LYS A 4 11.60 -19.22 -2.45
CA LYS A 4 10.82 -18.90 -3.66
C LYS A 4 9.34 -19.10 -3.35
N VAL A 5 8.53 -18.03 -3.44
CA VAL A 5 7.08 -18.11 -3.19
C VAL A 5 6.50 -19.13 -4.15
N ARG A 6 6.05 -20.26 -3.62
CA ARG A 6 5.44 -21.33 -4.43
C ARG A 6 4.05 -20.86 -4.86
N LYS A 7 3.78 -20.88 -6.15
CA LYS A 7 2.41 -20.70 -6.66
C LYS A 7 1.51 -21.78 -6.04
N LYS A 8 0.42 -21.36 -5.39
CA LYS A 8 -0.57 -22.28 -4.84
C LYS A 8 -1.19 -23.11 -5.96
N THR A 9 -1.42 -24.39 -5.70
CA THR A 9 -2.04 -25.33 -6.64
C THR A 9 -3.52 -25.02 -6.83
N LYS A 10 -4.12 -25.57 -7.91
CA LYS A 10 -5.56 -25.45 -8.15
C LYS A 10 -6.40 -25.97 -6.98
N ALA A 11 -5.93 -27.02 -6.29
CA ALA A 11 -6.58 -27.56 -5.10
C ALA A 11 -6.53 -26.57 -3.92
N GLU A 12 -5.38 -25.94 -3.68
CA GLU A 12 -5.21 -24.93 -2.64
C GLU A 12 -6.01 -23.64 -2.91
N LEU A 13 -6.19 -23.28 -4.18
CA LEU A 13 -7.08 -22.17 -4.58
C LEU A 13 -8.57 -22.55 -4.50
N ALA A 14 -8.89 -23.84 -4.58
CA ALA A 14 -10.24 -24.36 -4.44
C ALA A 14 -10.64 -24.60 -2.98
N ASP A 15 -9.68 -24.60 -2.06
CA ASP A 15 -9.91 -24.76 -0.63
C ASP A 15 -10.95 -23.74 -0.10
N PRO A 16 -12.05 -24.19 0.52
CA PRO A 16 -13.11 -23.30 1.01
C PRO A 16 -12.60 -22.25 2.01
N ALA A 17 -11.63 -22.61 2.87
CA ALA A 17 -11.07 -21.66 3.82
C ALA A 17 -10.24 -20.58 3.11
N PHE A 18 -9.43 -20.95 2.12
CA PHE A 18 -8.72 -20.01 1.25
C PHE A 18 -9.66 -19.05 0.53
N ARG A 19 -10.73 -19.56 -0.10
CA ARG A 19 -11.72 -18.71 -0.80
C ARG A 19 -12.43 -17.74 0.14
N LYS A 20 -12.82 -18.21 1.33
CA LYS A 20 -13.46 -17.36 2.34
C LYS A 20 -12.53 -16.24 2.80
N ARG A 21 -11.24 -16.53 3.02
CA ARG A 21 -10.23 -15.52 3.36
C ARG A 21 -10.02 -14.51 2.24
N ALA A 22 -9.79 -14.98 1.01
CA ALA A 22 -9.63 -14.10 -0.14
C ALA A 22 -10.85 -13.17 -0.32
N THR A 23 -12.06 -13.70 -0.12
CA THR A 23 -13.29 -12.92 -0.20
C THR A 23 -13.39 -11.87 0.92
N THR A 24 -12.98 -12.20 2.14
CA THR A 24 -13.06 -11.26 3.28
C THR A 24 -12.00 -10.17 3.20
N GLN A 25 -10.76 -10.50 2.83
CA GLN A 25 -9.72 -9.51 2.54
C GLN A 25 -10.14 -8.59 1.38
N SER A 26 -10.67 -9.15 0.29
CA SER A 26 -11.17 -8.38 -0.84
C SER A 26 -12.26 -7.39 -0.42
N LYS A 27 -13.21 -7.79 0.44
CA LYS A 27 -14.24 -6.87 0.97
C LYS A 27 -13.65 -5.68 1.72
N VAL A 28 -12.65 -5.90 2.59
CA VAL A 28 -11.99 -4.81 3.33
C VAL A 28 -11.26 -3.87 2.37
N LEU A 29 -10.57 -4.41 1.36
CA LEU A 29 -9.89 -3.60 0.36
C LEU A 29 -10.89 -2.80 -0.48
N THR A 30 -12.00 -3.41 -0.93
CA THR A 30 -13.06 -2.70 -1.68
C THR A 30 -13.63 -1.53 -0.88
N LEU A 31 -13.89 -1.72 0.43
CA LEU A 31 -14.33 -0.62 1.31
C LEU A 31 -13.28 0.49 1.38
N SER A 32 -11.99 0.14 1.52
CA SER A 32 -10.91 1.12 1.47
C SER A 32 -10.91 1.89 0.14
N TYR A 33 -11.03 1.21 -1.00
CA TYR A 33 -11.12 1.88 -2.31
C TYR A 33 -12.33 2.83 -2.40
N SER A 34 -13.48 2.44 -1.84
CA SER A 34 -14.70 3.26 -1.87
C SER A 34 -14.59 4.58 -1.09
N GLU A 35 -13.63 4.71 -0.17
CA GLU A 35 -13.34 5.98 0.49
C GLU A 35 -12.99 7.09 -0.52
N CYS A 36 -12.43 6.71 -1.67
CA CYS A 36 -12.06 7.65 -2.73
C CYS A 36 -13.26 8.28 -3.45
N ASP A 37 -14.46 7.69 -3.32
CA ASP A 37 -15.70 8.28 -3.84
C ASP A 37 -16.10 9.56 -3.09
N LYS A 38 -15.52 9.80 -1.91
CA LYS A 38 -15.70 11.05 -1.13
C LYS A 38 -14.95 12.23 -1.75
N LEU A 39 -14.00 11.99 -2.67
CA LEU A 39 -13.29 13.05 -3.37
C LEU A 39 -14.15 13.64 -4.50
N ALA A 40 -13.97 14.93 -4.77
CA ALA A 40 -14.48 15.51 -5.99
C ALA A 40 -13.88 14.77 -7.21
N LYS A 41 -14.70 14.52 -8.25
CA LYS A 41 -14.28 13.74 -9.44
C LYS A 41 -12.96 14.22 -10.05
N SER A 42 -12.79 15.53 -10.20
CA SER A 42 -11.55 16.12 -10.74
C SER A 42 -10.33 15.87 -9.84
N ARG A 43 -10.51 15.87 -8.51
CA ARG A 43 -9.44 15.55 -7.57
C ARG A 43 -9.09 14.07 -7.60
N HIS A 44 -10.10 13.20 -7.66
CA HIS A 44 -9.88 11.76 -7.79
C HIS A 44 -9.13 11.44 -9.09
N GLN A 45 -9.57 11.98 -10.23
CA GLN A 45 -8.88 11.78 -11.52
C GLN A 45 -7.42 12.27 -11.47
N TYR A 46 -7.17 13.44 -10.89
CA TYR A 46 -5.80 13.92 -10.73
C TYR A 46 -4.93 12.96 -9.91
N ILE A 47 -5.48 12.38 -8.83
CA ILE A 47 -4.78 11.37 -8.03
C ILE A 47 -4.49 10.12 -8.86
N LEU A 48 -5.45 9.64 -9.66
CA LEU A 48 -5.25 8.50 -10.55
C LEU A 48 -4.17 8.77 -11.59
N ASP A 49 -4.11 9.98 -12.13
CA ASP A 49 -3.07 10.38 -13.06
C ASP A 49 -1.67 10.34 -12.41
N VAL A 50 -1.52 10.86 -11.19
CA VAL A 50 -0.20 10.85 -10.51
C VAL A 50 0.13 9.53 -9.82
N ALA A 51 -0.84 8.67 -9.52
CA ALA A 51 -0.63 7.40 -8.82
C ALA A 51 -0.50 6.21 -9.78
N ALA A 52 -1.38 6.13 -10.78
CA ALA A 52 -1.53 4.99 -11.69
C ALA A 52 -1.24 5.33 -13.16
N SER A 53 -0.76 6.55 -13.44
CA SER A 53 -0.48 7.02 -14.80
C SER A 53 -1.71 7.00 -15.73
N GLU A 54 -2.92 7.22 -15.20
CA GLU A 54 -4.15 7.22 -16.00
C GLU A 54 -4.21 8.33 -17.06
N TRP A 55 -3.32 9.33 -16.98
CA TRP A 55 -3.17 10.34 -18.02
C TRP A 55 -2.84 9.75 -19.39
N ILE A 56 -2.23 8.55 -19.43
CA ILE A 56 -1.92 7.81 -20.67
C ILE A 56 -3.18 7.58 -21.50
N ASN A 57 -4.33 7.33 -20.86
CA ASN A 57 -5.60 7.08 -21.55
C ASN A 57 -6.11 8.31 -22.34
N ARG A 58 -5.53 9.47 -22.10
CA ARG A 58 -5.87 10.74 -22.76
C ARG A 58 -4.73 11.25 -23.64
N PHE A 59 -3.69 10.46 -23.84
CA PHE A 59 -2.59 10.79 -24.71
C PHE A 59 -2.95 10.45 -26.16
N GLU A 60 -2.93 11.45 -27.04
CA GLU A 60 -3.56 11.36 -28.38
C GLU A 60 -2.83 10.43 -29.36
N SER A 61 -1.50 10.33 -29.30
CA SER A 61 -0.72 9.50 -30.21
C SER A 61 0.43 8.83 -29.49
N ILE A 62 0.26 7.55 -29.15
CA ILE A 62 1.30 6.75 -28.49
C ILE A 62 2.53 6.50 -29.38
N ASP A 63 2.40 6.75 -30.69
CA ASP A 63 3.48 6.54 -31.67
C ASP A 63 4.48 7.71 -31.72
N ASP A 64 4.21 8.81 -31.00
CA ASP A 64 5.19 9.90 -30.79
C ASP A 64 5.93 9.70 -29.47
N ASP A 65 7.00 8.91 -29.52
CA ASP A 65 7.86 8.60 -28.38
C ASP A 65 8.37 9.87 -27.67
N ALA A 66 8.73 10.91 -28.43
CA ALA A 66 9.28 12.14 -27.87
C ALA A 66 8.22 12.93 -27.08
N ALA A 67 6.99 13.00 -27.60
CA ALA A 67 5.86 13.60 -26.90
C ALA A 67 5.47 12.76 -25.67
N PHE A 68 5.47 11.43 -25.78
CA PHE A 68 5.14 10.54 -24.68
C PHE A 68 6.15 10.68 -23.54
N GLU A 69 7.45 10.65 -23.83
CA GLU A 69 8.50 10.87 -22.83
C GLU A 69 8.41 12.24 -22.16
N LYS A 70 8.06 13.27 -22.91
CA LYS A 70 7.85 14.62 -22.36
C LYS A 70 6.69 14.63 -21.36
N GLU A 71 5.59 13.96 -21.69
CA GLU A 71 4.42 13.87 -20.82
C GLU A 71 4.72 13.00 -19.58
N CYS A 72 5.41 11.86 -19.73
CA CYS A 72 5.94 11.06 -18.62
C CYS A 72 6.75 11.91 -17.63
N ARG A 73 7.73 12.67 -18.12
CA ARG A 73 8.57 13.54 -17.28
C ARG A 73 7.76 14.59 -16.52
N LYS A 74 6.72 15.14 -17.14
CA LYS A 74 5.79 16.10 -16.52
C LYS A 74 5.00 15.42 -15.39
N TRP A 75 4.41 14.26 -15.63
CA TRP A 75 3.62 13.55 -14.61
C TRP A 75 4.48 13.01 -13.47
N ASP A 76 5.71 12.59 -13.74
CA ASP A 76 6.66 12.23 -12.69
C ASP A 76 7.02 13.41 -11.80
N LYS A 77 7.16 14.61 -12.38
CA LYS A 77 7.35 15.84 -11.60
C LYS A 77 6.13 16.13 -10.74
N LEU A 78 4.93 16.05 -11.30
CA LEU A 78 3.68 16.27 -10.57
C LEU A 78 3.49 15.25 -9.44
N ARG A 79 3.84 13.99 -9.65
CA ARG A 79 3.82 12.94 -8.61
C ARG A 79 4.77 13.27 -7.46
N ARG A 80 6.01 13.67 -7.77
CA ARG A 80 6.98 14.10 -6.72
C ARG A 80 6.48 15.30 -5.93
N GLU A 81 5.88 16.28 -6.62
CA GLU A 81 5.29 17.46 -5.98
C GLU A 81 4.11 17.07 -5.10
N PHE A 82 3.20 16.22 -5.59
CA PHE A 82 2.08 15.70 -4.81
C PHE A 82 2.56 15.03 -3.52
N VAL A 83 3.49 14.08 -3.61
CA VAL A 83 4.00 13.37 -2.42
C VAL A 83 4.66 14.31 -1.42
N LYS A 84 5.31 15.38 -1.90
CA LYS A 84 5.99 16.37 -1.05
C LYS A 84 5.03 17.32 -0.35
N SER A 85 3.92 17.70 -0.99
CA SER A 85 3.05 18.79 -0.50
C SER A 85 1.65 18.35 -0.07
N VAL A 86 1.26 17.09 -0.27
CA VAL A 86 -0.07 16.60 0.09
C VAL A 86 -0.30 16.73 1.60
N SER A 87 -1.41 17.36 1.98
CA SER A 87 -1.72 17.61 3.40
C SER A 87 -3.01 16.95 3.87
N LYS A 88 -3.85 16.47 2.95
CA LYS A 88 -5.14 15.85 3.25
C LYS A 88 -4.98 14.33 3.41
N PRO A 89 -5.40 13.73 4.54
CA PRO A 89 -5.29 12.29 4.76
C PRO A 89 -5.99 11.45 3.68
N LEU A 90 -7.17 11.88 3.21
CA LEU A 90 -7.91 11.18 2.16
C LEU A 90 -7.19 11.18 0.80
N ASP A 91 -6.50 12.27 0.45
CA ASP A 91 -5.70 12.31 -0.78
C ASP A 91 -4.54 11.30 -0.71
N ILE A 92 -3.89 11.19 0.46
CA ILE A 92 -2.84 10.20 0.70
C ILE A 92 -3.41 8.79 0.57
N HIS A 93 -4.55 8.53 1.21
CA HIS A 93 -5.23 7.24 1.13
C HIS A 93 -5.48 6.82 -0.31
N CYS A 94 -6.13 7.69 -1.09
CA CYS A 94 -6.48 7.40 -2.47
C CYS A 94 -5.26 7.24 -3.38
N PHE A 95 -4.20 8.00 -3.14
CA PHE A 95 -2.94 7.76 -3.83
C PHE A 95 -2.42 6.35 -3.53
N THR A 96 -2.34 5.97 -2.24
CA THR A 96 -1.79 4.66 -1.83
C THR A 96 -2.68 3.47 -2.20
N CYS A 97 -3.96 3.70 -2.48
CA CYS A 97 -4.86 2.70 -3.02
C CYS A 97 -4.58 2.42 -4.49
N ASN A 98 -4.27 3.44 -5.29
CA ASN A 98 -4.15 3.33 -6.74
C ASN A 98 -2.70 3.29 -7.24
N TYR A 99 -1.72 3.54 -6.38
CA TYR A 99 -0.32 3.66 -6.81
C TYR A 99 0.22 2.35 -7.39
N ASP A 100 0.76 2.45 -8.61
CA ASP A 100 1.45 1.34 -9.25
C ASP A 100 2.88 1.21 -8.71
N ALA A 101 3.10 0.17 -7.90
CA ALA A 101 4.38 -0.14 -7.27
C ALA A 101 5.48 -0.57 -8.26
N SER A 102 5.15 -0.84 -9.53
CA SER A 102 6.17 -1.05 -10.58
C SER A 102 7.07 0.17 -10.78
N ASN A 103 6.56 1.37 -10.43
CA ASN A 103 7.32 2.63 -10.42
C ASN A 103 8.21 2.79 -9.18
N GLY A 104 8.38 1.72 -8.39
CA GLY A 104 9.16 1.69 -7.16
C GLY A 104 8.38 2.17 -5.93
N MET A 105 8.88 1.82 -4.75
CA MET A 105 8.15 1.94 -3.48
C MET A 105 8.35 3.28 -2.75
N LYS A 106 9.29 4.12 -3.22
CA LYS A 106 9.69 5.37 -2.57
C LYS A 106 8.51 6.30 -2.24
N PRO A 107 7.52 6.53 -3.13
CA PRO A 107 6.34 7.33 -2.81
C PRO A 107 5.53 6.77 -1.63
N LEU A 108 5.30 5.46 -1.59
CA LEU A 108 4.55 4.82 -0.49
C LEU A 108 5.30 4.92 0.84
N ILE A 109 6.63 4.76 0.84
CA ILE A 109 7.46 4.94 2.03
C ILE A 109 7.37 6.38 2.54
N GLN A 110 7.43 7.37 1.65
CA GLN A 110 7.31 8.79 2.01
C GLN A 110 5.93 9.09 2.60
N LEU A 111 4.86 8.61 1.95
CA LEU A 111 3.49 8.81 2.40
C LEU A 111 3.16 8.07 3.70
N GLY A 112 3.68 6.86 3.90
CA GLY A 112 3.58 6.12 5.16
C GLY A 112 4.26 6.85 6.34
N LYS A 113 5.30 7.64 6.06
CA LYS A 113 5.98 8.51 7.04
C LYS A 113 5.36 9.90 7.16
N HIS A 114 4.50 10.28 6.22
CA HIS A 114 4.01 11.65 6.11
C HIS A 114 3.18 12.05 7.33
N PRO A 115 3.37 13.27 7.89
CA PRO A 115 2.63 13.72 9.08
C PRO A 115 1.12 13.66 8.90
N SER A 116 0.61 13.94 7.69
CA SER A 116 -0.82 13.88 7.36
C SER A 116 -1.38 12.48 7.11
N CYS A 117 -0.58 11.42 7.20
CA CYS A 117 -1.08 10.06 6.98
C CYS A 117 -2.05 9.65 8.10
N ASP A 118 -3.15 9.00 7.70
CA ASP A 118 -4.14 8.41 8.60
C ASP A 118 -3.69 7.04 9.09
N ALA A 119 -4.04 6.68 10.33
CA ALA A 119 -3.70 5.40 10.91
C ALA A 119 -4.26 4.22 10.10
N GLY A 120 -5.50 4.27 9.60
CA GLY A 120 -6.08 3.18 8.82
C GLY A 120 -5.45 3.05 7.44
N THR A 121 -5.02 4.18 6.84
CA THR A 121 -4.22 4.15 5.60
C THR A 121 -2.88 3.45 5.82
N ALA A 122 -2.20 3.78 6.91
CA ALA A 122 -0.94 3.14 7.26
C ALA A 122 -1.14 1.65 7.59
N LEU A 123 -2.21 1.30 8.32
CA LEU A 123 -2.52 -0.10 8.65
C LEU A 123 -2.82 -0.92 7.39
N ARG A 124 -3.60 -0.37 6.45
CA ARG A 124 -3.84 -0.98 5.14
C ARG A 124 -2.53 -1.28 4.43
N LEU A 125 -1.68 -0.27 4.28
CA LEU A 125 -0.37 -0.44 3.63
C LEU A 125 0.46 -1.51 4.32
N PHE A 126 0.49 -1.53 5.65
CA PHE A 126 1.23 -2.53 6.39
C PHE A 126 0.80 -3.95 6.01
N TRP A 127 -0.51 -4.23 6.02
CA TRP A 127 -1.03 -5.59 5.76
C TRP A 127 -1.03 -5.99 4.29
N VAL A 128 -1.21 -5.03 3.36
CA VAL A 128 -1.15 -5.29 1.91
C VAL A 128 0.27 -5.63 1.45
N TYR A 129 1.30 -5.10 2.11
CA TYR A 129 2.71 -5.39 1.80
C TYR A 129 3.28 -6.59 2.58
N GLU A 130 2.41 -7.57 2.88
CA GLU A 130 2.75 -8.91 3.36
C GLU A 130 3.81 -8.95 4.48
N PRO A 131 3.53 -8.37 5.66
CA PRO A 131 4.52 -8.22 6.72
C PRO A 131 5.03 -9.57 7.24
N VAL A 132 4.17 -10.60 7.19
CA VAL A 132 4.49 -11.98 7.57
C VAL A 132 5.59 -12.56 6.69
N PHE A 133 5.53 -12.32 5.37
CA PHE A 133 6.56 -12.80 4.45
C PHE A 133 7.91 -12.17 4.75
N TYR A 134 7.94 -10.86 4.98
CA TYR A 134 9.19 -10.13 5.20
C TYR A 134 9.79 -10.39 6.58
N TYR A 135 8.99 -10.36 7.65
CA TYR A 135 9.50 -10.51 9.02
C TYR A 135 9.89 -11.96 9.36
N SER A 136 9.31 -12.95 8.66
CA SER A 136 9.75 -14.35 8.80
C SER A 136 11.08 -14.66 8.11
N GLN A 137 11.49 -13.83 7.15
CA GLN A 137 12.72 -14.04 6.38
C GLN A 137 13.87 -13.13 6.78
N TYR A 138 13.56 -11.92 7.25
CA TYR A 138 14.54 -10.88 7.51
C TYR A 138 14.31 -10.24 8.86
N ALA A 139 15.34 -10.23 9.71
CA ALA A 139 15.35 -9.44 10.94
C ALA A 139 15.64 -7.97 10.63
N THR A 140 16.55 -7.72 9.67
CA THR A 140 17.06 -6.38 9.33
C THR A 140 16.92 -6.06 7.84
N ILE A 141 16.87 -4.77 7.49
CA ILE A 141 16.80 -4.33 6.08
C ILE A 141 18.06 -4.76 5.31
N SER A 142 19.23 -4.78 5.95
CA SER A 142 20.51 -5.15 5.32
C SER A 142 20.60 -6.63 4.93
N GLU A 143 19.75 -7.49 5.47
CA GLU A 143 19.68 -8.91 5.08
C GLU A 143 18.92 -9.12 3.76
N CYS A 144 18.13 -8.13 3.33
CA CYS A 144 17.40 -8.18 2.07
C CYS A 144 18.38 -8.02 0.90
N ALA A 145 18.44 -9.03 0.03
CA ALA A 145 19.35 -9.06 -1.11
C ALA A 145 18.96 -8.10 -2.24
N TYR A 146 17.66 -7.79 -2.37
CA TYR A 146 17.09 -6.97 -3.43
C TYR A 146 16.60 -5.62 -2.90
N GLU A 147 16.71 -4.56 -3.71
CA GLU A 147 16.30 -3.20 -3.30
C GLU A 147 14.80 -3.12 -3.02
N GLU A 148 13.99 -3.85 -3.77
CA GLU A 148 12.53 -3.93 -3.61
C GLU A 148 12.14 -4.50 -2.24
N ASP A 149 12.84 -5.56 -1.81
CA ASP A 149 12.63 -6.17 -0.49
C ASP A 149 13.08 -5.23 0.63
N GLN A 150 14.20 -4.51 0.42
CA GLN A 150 14.65 -3.49 1.35
C GLN A 150 13.63 -2.36 1.49
N ASP A 151 13.03 -1.94 0.38
CA ASP A 151 12.02 -0.88 0.35
C ASP A 151 10.71 -1.30 1.02
N ALA A 152 10.24 -2.52 0.78
CA ALA A 152 9.11 -3.10 1.51
C ALA A 152 9.39 -3.12 3.02
N MET A 153 10.56 -3.61 3.43
CA MET A 153 10.98 -3.59 4.84
C MET A 153 11.09 -2.18 5.43
N ARG A 154 11.54 -1.19 4.65
CA ARG A 154 11.57 0.23 5.06
C ARG A 154 10.16 0.77 5.28
N LEU A 155 9.19 0.41 4.42
CA LEU A 155 7.79 0.79 4.58
C LEU A 155 7.21 0.18 5.86
N LEU A 156 7.32 -1.14 6.01
CA LEU A 156 6.75 -1.89 7.14
C LEU A 156 7.30 -1.40 8.49
N LYS A 157 8.62 -1.32 8.63
CA LYS A 157 9.25 -0.83 9.87
C LYS A 157 8.93 0.65 10.14
N ALA A 158 8.72 1.47 9.10
CA ALA A 158 8.32 2.86 9.29
C ALA A 158 6.91 2.96 9.86
N ILE A 159 5.95 2.20 9.32
CA ILE A 159 4.56 2.18 9.81
C ILE A 159 4.50 1.64 11.24
N GLU A 160 5.17 0.52 11.52
CA GLU A 160 5.22 -0.09 12.86
C GLU A 160 5.74 0.92 13.91
N ARG A 161 6.83 1.64 13.59
CA ARG A 161 7.38 2.69 14.47
C ARG A 161 6.40 3.83 14.71
N ARG A 162 5.55 4.15 13.73
CA ARG A 162 4.53 5.20 13.89
C ARG A 162 3.38 4.76 14.76
N PHE A 163 2.94 3.50 14.66
CA PHE A 163 1.98 2.92 15.58
C PHE A 163 2.51 2.91 17.02
N LYS A 164 3.77 2.51 17.23
CA LYS A 164 4.44 2.60 18.55
C LYS A 164 4.48 4.01 19.13
N LYS A 165 4.52 5.05 18.29
CA LYS A 165 4.52 6.46 18.70
C LYS A 165 3.14 7.12 18.69
N SER A 166 2.11 6.41 18.22
CA SER A 166 0.75 6.92 18.02
C SER A 166 0.69 8.30 17.33
N ASN A 167 1.53 8.52 16.31
CA ASN A 167 1.76 9.85 15.72
C ASN A 167 1.09 10.06 14.35
N PHE A 168 -0.12 9.57 14.16
CA PHE A 168 -0.92 9.76 12.94
C PHE A 168 -1.75 11.05 12.99
N LYS A 169 -2.09 11.60 11.82
CA LYS A 169 -2.89 12.83 11.75
C LYS A 169 -4.31 12.62 12.22
N THR A 170 -4.89 11.50 11.81
CA THR A 170 -6.27 11.09 12.05
C THR A 170 -6.35 9.57 12.11
N HIS A 171 -7.47 9.09 12.65
CA HIS A 171 -7.89 7.69 12.73
C HIS A 171 -9.33 7.63 12.18
N LYS A 172 -9.53 8.11 10.95
CA LYS A 172 -10.87 8.31 10.36
C LYS A 172 -11.13 7.44 9.14
N ILE A 173 -10.09 6.77 8.64
CA ILE A 173 -10.21 5.89 7.48
C ILE A 173 -10.25 4.47 8.02
N TYR A 174 -11.36 3.79 7.79
CA TYR A 174 -11.58 2.45 8.32
C TYR A 174 -10.61 1.44 7.70
N PHE A 175 -10.03 0.60 8.54
CA PHE A 175 -9.35 -0.62 8.09
C PHE A 175 -9.43 -1.70 9.15
N ASP A 176 -9.84 -2.91 8.75
CA ASP A 176 -9.92 -4.09 9.64
C ASP A 176 -8.84 -5.10 9.28
N PRO A 177 -7.82 -5.31 10.14
CA PRO A 177 -6.76 -6.28 9.89
C PRO A 177 -7.19 -7.74 10.12
N LYS A 178 -8.36 -7.99 10.72
CA LYS A 178 -8.81 -9.33 11.13
C LYS A 178 -8.72 -10.39 10.01
N PRO A 179 -9.09 -10.12 8.74
CA PRO A 179 -8.93 -11.10 7.68
C PRO A 179 -7.47 -11.49 7.35
N TRP A 180 -6.49 -10.67 7.72
CA TRP A 180 -5.06 -11.00 7.63
C TRP A 180 -4.60 -11.76 8.88
N LEU A 181 -5.07 -11.37 10.07
CA LEU A 181 -4.73 -12.04 11.33
C LEU A 181 -5.22 -13.50 11.37
N GLU A 182 -6.41 -13.76 10.83
CA GLU A 182 -7.02 -15.09 10.79
C GLU A 182 -6.46 -15.99 9.65
N ALA A 183 -5.47 -15.51 8.89
CA ALA A 183 -4.84 -16.35 7.88
C ALA A 183 -3.95 -17.41 8.54
N CYS A 184 -4.08 -18.67 8.09
CA CYS A 184 -3.47 -19.86 8.71
C CYS A 184 -1.91 -19.86 8.80
N GLU A 185 -1.25 -18.83 8.28
CA GLU A 185 0.21 -18.71 8.19
C GLU A 185 0.75 -17.54 9.02
N VAL A 186 -0.10 -16.83 9.80
CA VAL A 186 0.33 -15.67 10.60
C VAL A 186 0.70 -16.08 12.02
N ASP A 187 1.99 -16.07 12.33
CA ASP A 187 2.50 -16.16 13.71
C ASP A 187 2.62 -14.75 14.30
N LEU A 188 1.60 -14.30 15.01
CA LEU A 188 1.54 -12.95 15.60
C LEU A 188 2.61 -12.71 16.67
N GLU A 189 3.00 -13.75 17.42
CA GLU A 189 4.05 -13.68 18.43
C GLU A 189 5.41 -13.39 17.78
N SER A 190 5.64 -13.95 16.60
CA SER A 190 6.86 -13.65 15.83
C SER A 190 6.91 -12.21 15.31
N LEU A 191 5.77 -11.61 14.99
CA LEU A 191 5.70 -10.25 14.44
C LEU A 191 5.92 -9.17 15.51
N ARG A 192 5.59 -9.46 16.78
CA ARG A 192 5.74 -8.53 17.92
C ARG A 192 5.15 -7.13 17.65
N LEU A 193 3.97 -7.11 17.01
CA LEU A 193 3.30 -5.87 16.64
C LEU A 193 2.65 -5.22 17.87
N PRO A 194 2.51 -3.89 17.90
CA PRO A 194 1.67 -3.22 18.89
C PRO A 194 0.21 -3.66 18.77
N ASP A 195 -0.50 -3.77 19.89
CA ASP A 195 -1.93 -4.14 19.94
C ASP A 195 -2.80 -3.26 19.03
N SER A 196 -2.44 -1.98 18.89
CA SER A 196 -3.12 -1.03 18.00
C SER A 196 -3.10 -1.41 16.52
N MET A 197 -2.23 -2.34 16.11
CA MET A 197 -2.16 -2.87 14.73
C MET A 197 -2.95 -4.17 14.55
N LEU A 198 -3.46 -4.74 15.65
CA LEU A 198 -4.21 -6.00 15.68
C LEU A 198 -5.73 -5.77 15.76
N VAL A 199 -6.16 -4.53 15.90
CA VAL A 199 -7.56 -4.12 15.96
C VAL A 199 -7.91 -3.22 14.79
N SER A 200 -9.20 -3.11 14.48
CA SER A 200 -9.66 -2.20 13.44
C SER A 200 -9.39 -0.74 13.81
N VAL A 201 -9.06 0.07 12.80
CA VAL A 201 -9.13 1.52 12.92
C VAL A 201 -10.57 1.93 12.60
N PRO A 202 -11.29 2.58 13.53
CA PRO A 202 -12.69 2.97 13.35
C PRO A 202 -12.87 4.09 12.32
#